data_AF-A0A2X1NAM9-F1
#
_entry.id   AF-A0A2X1NAM9-F1
#
_cell.length_a   1.000
_cell.length_b   1.000
_cell.length_c   1.000
_cell.angle_alpha   90.00
_cell.angle_beta   90.00
_cell.angle_gamma   90.00
#
_symmetry.space_group_name_H-M   'P 1'
#
loop_
_entity.id
_entity.type
_entity.pdbx_description
1 polymer ?
#
loop_
_entity_poly.entity_id
_entity_poly.type
_entity_poly.pdbx_seq_one_letter_code
_entity_poly.pdbx_strand_id
1 'polypeptide(L)'
;MRKLIAGPSVYICDECVDLCNDIIREEIKEVAPHRERSALPTPHEIRNHLDDYVIGQEQAKKVLAVAVYNHYKRLRNGDTSNGVELGKSNILLIGPTGSGKTLLAETLARLLDVPFTMADATTLTEAGYVGEDVENIIQKAVAKVRLRRTESAARDCLHR
;
A
#
# COMPACT_ATOMS: atom_id res chain seq x y z
N MET A 1 45.86 -10.90 18.94
CA MET A 1 44.95 -11.34 20.02
C MET A 1 43.57 -11.53 19.41
N ARG A 2 43.00 -12.74 19.48
CA ARG A 2 41.61 -13.00 19.05
C ARG A 2 40.68 -12.65 20.21
N LYS A 3 39.74 -11.71 20.02
CA LYS A 3 38.74 -11.46 21.06
C LYS A 3 37.70 -12.57 20.93
N LEU A 4 37.34 -13.11 22.08
CA LEU A 4 36.37 -14.19 22.22
C LEU A 4 35.29 -13.68 23.14
N ILE A 5 34.04 -13.74 22.68
CA ILE A 5 32.87 -13.41 23.48
C ILE A 5 32.40 -14.73 24.10
N ALA A 6 32.37 -14.79 25.44
CA ALA A 6 32.02 -15.98 26.19
C ALA A 6 30.59 -15.87 26.76
N GLY A 7 29.74 -16.85 26.46
CA GLY A 7 28.47 -17.10 27.13
C GLY A 7 28.60 -18.25 28.13
N PRO A 8 27.54 -18.53 28.94
CA PRO A 8 27.59 -19.49 30.03
C PRO A 8 27.99 -20.93 29.64
N SER A 9 27.79 -21.33 28.38
CA SER A 9 28.15 -22.67 27.89
C SER A 9 28.73 -22.67 26.47
N VAL A 10 29.04 -21.50 25.89
CA VAL A 10 29.41 -21.35 24.47
C VAL A 10 30.41 -20.21 24.32
N TYR A 11 31.34 -20.36 23.38
CA TYR A 11 32.31 -19.33 23.01
C TYR A 11 32.18 -19.01 21.52
N ILE A 12 32.22 -17.73 21.17
CA ILE A 12 32.23 -17.27 19.77
C ILE A 12 33.47 -16.39 19.53
N CYS A 13 34.17 -16.61 18.44
CA CYS A 13 35.33 -15.80 18.05
C CYS A 13 34.89 -14.63 17.16
N ASP A 14 35.71 -13.58 17.10
CA ASP A 14 35.49 -12.40 16.23
C ASP A 14 35.22 -12.79 14.76
N GLU A 15 35.97 -13.76 14.21
CA GLU A 15 35.81 -14.23 12.83
C GLU A 15 34.40 -14.81 12.57
N CYS A 16 33.86 -15.55 13.54
CA CYS A 16 32.49 -16.08 13.46
C CYS A 16 31.44 -14.99 13.67
N VAL A 17 31.71 -13.97 14.48
CA VAL A 17 30.80 -12.82 14.66
C VAL A 17 30.68 -12.03 13.36
N ASP A 18 31.79 -11.82 12.64
CA ASP A 18 31.79 -11.15 11.35
C ASP A 18 31.05 -11.97 10.28
N LEU A 19 31.30 -13.28 10.22
CA LEU A 19 30.58 -14.18 9.30
C LEU A 19 29.08 -14.23 9.60
N CYS A 20 28.70 -14.33 10.88
CA CYS A 20 27.30 -14.25 11.29
C CYS A 20 26.69 -12.89 10.95
N ASN A 21 27.43 -11.80 11.13
CA ASN A 21 26.97 -10.46 10.75
C ASN A 21 26.78 -10.34 9.24
N ASP A 22 27.63 -10.94 8.42
CA ASP A 22 27.49 -10.91 6.96
C ASP A 22 26.28 -11.73 6.50
N ILE A 23 26.07 -12.93 7.06
CA ILE A 23 24.86 -13.75 6.82
C ILE A 23 23.60 -12.99 7.23
N ILE A 24 23.61 -12.37 8.42
CA ILE A 24 22.50 -11.55 8.92
C ILE A 24 22.29 -10.32 8.02
N ARG A 25 23.34 -9.70 7.49
CA ARG A 25 23.22 -8.55 6.58
C ARG A 25 22.68 -8.95 5.21
N GLU A 26 23.03 -10.13 4.71
CA GLU A 26 22.47 -10.68 3.47
C GLU A 26 21.01 -11.06 3.67
N GLU A 27 20.66 -11.75 4.75
CA GLU A 27 19.25 -12.01 5.11
C GLU A 27 18.48 -10.71 5.36
N ILE A 28 19.05 -9.70 6.02
CA ILE A 28 18.41 -8.39 6.16
C ILE A 28 18.31 -7.68 4.81
N LYS A 29 19.18 -7.91 3.84
CA LYS A 29 19.00 -7.37 2.48
C LYS A 29 17.90 -8.11 1.70
N GLU A 30 17.71 -9.40 1.95
CA GLU A 30 16.61 -10.19 1.36
C GLU A 30 15.26 -9.99 2.08
N VAL A 31 15.28 -9.73 3.39
CA VAL A 31 14.11 -9.55 4.28
C VAL A 31 13.77 -8.08 4.50
N ALA A 32 14.73 -7.16 4.34
CA ALA A 32 14.36 -5.80 3.98
C ALA A 32 13.60 -5.98 2.68
N PRO A 33 12.30 -5.67 2.65
CA PRO A 33 11.59 -5.71 1.39
C PRO A 33 12.44 -4.89 0.43
N HIS A 34 12.51 -5.29 -0.83
CA HIS A 34 12.82 -4.39 -1.93
C HIS A 34 11.94 -3.13 -1.80
N ARG A 35 12.33 -2.22 -0.89
CA ARG A 35 12.13 -0.79 -0.95
C ARG A 35 13.28 -0.26 -1.79
N GLU A 36 13.49 -0.88 -2.96
CA GLU A 36 13.49 -0.01 -4.12
C GLU A 36 12.26 0.85 -3.93
N ARG A 37 12.49 2.12 -3.66
CA ARG A 37 11.43 3.12 -3.60
C ARG A 37 10.83 3.10 -4.99
N SER A 38 9.92 2.16 -5.25
CA SER A 38 9.22 2.00 -6.51
C SER A 38 8.78 3.41 -6.85
N ALA A 39 9.33 3.91 -7.95
CA ALA A 39 9.07 5.28 -8.35
C ALA A 39 7.55 5.39 -8.41
N LEU A 40 6.99 6.36 -7.68
CA LEU A 40 5.55 6.54 -7.73
C LEU A 40 5.22 6.88 -9.18
N PRO A 41 4.28 6.16 -9.80
CA PRO A 41 3.95 6.38 -11.20
C PRO A 41 3.55 7.85 -11.38
N THR A 42 4.03 8.46 -12.45
CA THR A 42 3.72 9.86 -12.70
C THR A 42 2.22 10.05 -12.94
N PRO A 43 1.64 11.23 -12.69
CA PRO A 43 0.22 11.46 -12.99
C PRO A 43 -0.15 11.17 -14.46
N HIS A 44 0.81 11.33 -15.37
CA HIS A 44 0.63 10.99 -16.77
C HIS A 44 0.54 9.47 -16.98
N GLU A 45 1.40 8.68 -16.35
CA GLU A 45 1.34 7.21 -16.40
C GLU A 45 0.02 6.68 -15.81
N ILE A 46 -0.40 7.21 -14.67
CA ILE A 46 -1.67 6.81 -14.03
C ILE A 46 -2.84 7.11 -14.96
N ARG A 47 -2.87 8.30 -15.58
CA ARG A 47 -3.91 8.66 -16.54
C ARG A 47 -3.90 7.74 -17.75
N ASN A 48 -2.74 7.50 -18.36
CA ASN A 48 -2.63 6.65 -19.54
C ASN A 48 -3.13 5.22 -19.25
N HIS A 49 -2.82 4.67 -18.07
CA HIS A 49 -3.36 3.37 -17.70
C HIS A 49 -4.88 3.39 -17.49
N LEU A 50 -5.44 4.49 -16.97
CA LEU A 50 -6.91 4.65 -16.88
C LEU A 50 -7.55 4.80 -18.26
N ASP A 51 -6.82 5.33 -19.26
CA ASP A 51 -7.31 5.46 -20.64
C ASP A 51 -7.54 4.10 -21.31
N ASP A 52 -6.78 3.07 -20.94
CA ASP A 52 -6.93 1.71 -21.48
C ASP A 52 -8.27 1.05 -21.09
N TYR A 53 -8.88 1.46 -19.98
CA TYR A 53 -10.11 0.85 -19.44
C TYR A 53 -11.34 1.75 -19.52
N VAL A 54 -11.17 3.07 -19.40
CA VAL A 54 -12.29 4.03 -19.37
C VAL A 54 -12.09 5.01 -20.51
N ILE A 55 -13.02 5.04 -21.46
CA ILE A 55 -12.94 5.96 -22.61
C ILE A 55 -13.57 7.31 -22.24
N GLY A 56 -12.87 8.41 -22.55
CA GLY A 56 -13.29 9.77 -22.23
C GLY A 56 -13.10 10.14 -20.75
N GLN A 57 -13.95 11.03 -20.20
CA GLN A 57 -13.86 11.47 -18.80
C GLN A 57 -12.49 12.07 -18.41
N GLU A 58 -11.85 12.79 -19.33
CA GLU A 58 -10.50 13.36 -19.18
C GLU A 58 -10.28 14.13 -17.88
N GLN A 59 -11.27 14.95 -17.50
CA GLN A 59 -11.22 15.74 -16.28
C GLN A 59 -11.17 14.86 -15.02
N ALA A 60 -11.98 13.80 -14.97
CA ALA A 60 -12.02 12.89 -13.82
C ALA A 60 -10.70 12.13 -13.68
N LYS A 61 -10.15 11.62 -14.80
CA LYS A 61 -8.86 10.91 -14.81
C LYS A 61 -7.70 11.80 -14.36
N LYS A 62 -7.65 13.05 -14.84
CA LYS A 62 -6.63 14.03 -14.42
C LYS A 62 -6.70 14.30 -12.92
N VAL A 63 -7.90 14.53 -12.38
CA VAL A 63 -8.09 14.79 -10.95
C VAL A 63 -7.69 13.57 -10.11
N LEU A 64 -8.12 12.36 -10.52
CA LEU A 64 -7.76 11.11 -9.85
C LEU A 64 -6.25 10.88 -9.84
N ALA A 65 -5.59 11.03 -10.99
CA ALA A 65 -4.15 10.83 -11.11
C ALA A 65 -3.36 11.77 -10.20
N VAL A 66 -3.72 13.06 -10.17
CA VAL A 66 -3.05 14.05 -9.30
C VAL A 66 -3.32 13.76 -7.82
N ALA A 67 -4.56 13.45 -7.46
CA ALA A 67 -4.94 13.18 -6.08
C ALA A 67 -4.21 11.96 -5.51
N VAL A 68 -4.12 10.88 -6.29
CA VAL A 68 -3.40 9.65 -5.93
C VAL A 68 -1.91 9.90 -5.79
N TYR A 69 -1.31 10.57 -6.79
CA TYR A 69 0.11 10.90 -6.74
C TYR A 69 0.45 11.72 -5.48
N ASN A 70 -0.38 12.72 -5.16
CA ASN A 70 -0.22 13.53 -3.95
C ASN A 70 -0.45 12.71 -2.67
N HIS A 71 -1.42 11.79 -2.66
CA HIS A 71 -1.68 10.91 -1.54
C HIS A 71 -0.46 10.06 -1.18
N TYR A 72 0.17 9.43 -2.17
CA TYR A 72 1.38 8.64 -1.94
C TYR A 72 2.62 9.48 -1.68
N LYS A 73 2.75 10.63 -2.32
CA LYS A 73 3.83 11.59 -2.02
C LYS A 73 3.77 12.02 -0.56
N ARG A 74 2.57 12.28 -0.04
CA ARG A 74 2.35 12.57 1.38
C ARG A 74 2.72 11.38 2.27
N LEU A 75 2.31 10.15 1.92
CA LEU A 75 2.63 8.95 2.71
C LEU A 75 4.14 8.69 2.78
N ARG A 76 4.86 8.88 1.67
CA ARG A 76 6.33 8.70 1.61
C ARG A 76 7.09 9.76 2.40
N ASN A 77 6.55 10.96 2.51
CA ASN A 77 7.16 12.09 3.22
C ASN A 77 6.70 12.18 4.68
N GLY A 78 6.10 11.11 5.22
CA GLY A 78 5.58 11.05 6.59
C GLY A 78 6.59 11.56 7.62
N ASP A 79 6.14 12.52 8.42
CA ASP A 79 6.74 13.10 9.62
C ASP A 79 8.02 13.96 9.49
N THR A 80 8.65 14.03 8.31
CA THR A 80 9.91 14.80 8.13
C THR A 80 9.76 16.16 7.42
N SER A 81 8.55 16.51 7.00
CA SER A 81 8.26 17.78 6.31
C SER A 81 7.95 18.92 7.28
N ASN A 82 8.97 19.44 7.97
CA ASN A 82 9.03 20.81 8.54
C ASN A 82 7.70 21.43 9.05
N GLY A 83 6.91 20.70 9.85
CA GLY A 83 5.69 21.24 10.48
C GLY A 83 4.56 21.65 9.53
N VAL A 84 4.60 21.28 8.25
CA VAL A 84 3.50 21.57 7.30
C VAL A 84 2.56 20.38 7.25
N GLU A 85 1.40 20.51 7.89
CA GLU A 85 0.33 19.52 7.81
C GLU A 85 -0.28 19.50 6.39
N LEU A 86 0.09 18.49 5.61
CA LEU A 86 -0.55 18.26 4.30
C LEU A 86 -1.98 17.74 4.53
N GLY A 87 -2.98 18.47 4.05
CA GLY A 87 -4.39 18.06 4.11
C GLY A 87 -4.69 16.76 3.34
N LYS A 88 -5.75 16.03 3.73
CA LYS A 88 -6.20 14.83 3.00
C LYS A 88 -7.12 15.25 1.86
N SER A 89 -6.79 14.88 0.64
CA SER A 89 -7.66 15.11 -0.53
C SER A 89 -8.61 13.94 -0.72
N ASN A 90 -9.86 14.08 -0.27
CA ASN A 90 -10.94 13.17 -0.64
C ASN A 90 -11.50 13.57 -2.01
N ILE A 91 -12.05 12.62 -2.75
CA ILE A 91 -12.55 12.82 -4.10
C ILE A 91 -14.04 12.50 -4.12
N LEU A 92 -14.83 13.38 -4.74
CA LEU A 92 -16.24 13.16 -5.03
C LEU A 92 -16.41 13.07 -6.56
N LEU A 93 -16.93 11.95 -7.04
CA LEU A 93 -17.19 11.73 -8.48
C LEU A 93 -18.68 11.94 -8.75
N ILE A 94 -19.00 12.92 -9.60
CA ILE A 94 -20.36 13.25 -10.01
C ILE A 94 -20.54 12.91 -11.48
N GLY A 95 -21.61 12.20 -11.83
CA GLY A 95 -21.94 11.89 -13.22
C GLY A 95 -23.13 10.93 -13.35
N PRO A 96 -23.71 10.79 -14.56
CA PRO A 96 -24.88 9.93 -14.81
C PRO A 96 -24.58 8.45 -14.54
N THR A 97 -25.61 7.63 -14.36
CA THR A 97 -25.44 6.17 -14.23
C THR A 97 -24.75 5.60 -15.48
N GLY A 98 -23.94 4.54 -15.31
CA GLY A 98 -23.21 3.91 -16.42
C GLY A 98 -21.98 4.67 -16.95
N SER A 99 -21.63 5.84 -16.39
CA SER A 99 -20.48 6.64 -16.87
C SER A 99 -19.09 6.11 -16.46
N GLY A 100 -18.99 4.91 -15.88
CA GLY A 100 -17.72 4.31 -15.48
C GLY A 100 -17.12 4.80 -14.15
N LYS A 101 -17.88 5.48 -13.28
CA LYS A 101 -17.37 5.95 -11.96
C LYS A 101 -16.80 4.81 -11.10
N THR A 102 -17.53 3.71 -10.98
CA THR A 102 -17.08 2.53 -10.22
C THR A 102 -15.86 1.88 -10.89
N LEU A 103 -15.88 1.76 -12.21
CA LEU A 103 -14.78 1.19 -13.00
C LEU A 103 -13.48 2.01 -12.87
N LEU A 104 -13.57 3.34 -12.80
CA LEU A 104 -12.42 4.21 -12.53
C LEU A 104 -11.76 3.86 -11.19
N ALA A 105 -12.55 3.68 -10.13
CA ALA A 105 -12.05 3.36 -8.80
C ALA A 105 -11.43 1.95 -8.74
N GLU A 106 -12.08 0.95 -9.34
CA GLU A 106 -11.57 -0.42 -9.40
C GLU A 106 -10.28 -0.52 -10.22
N THR A 107 -10.21 0.15 -11.37
CA THR A 107 -9.01 0.14 -12.22
C THR A 107 -7.84 0.83 -11.54
N LEU A 108 -8.10 1.93 -10.87
CA LEU A 108 -7.09 2.63 -10.08
C LEU A 108 -6.54 1.76 -8.94
N ALA A 109 -7.40 1.02 -8.25
CA ALA A 109 -6.98 0.09 -7.21
C ALA A 109 -6.11 -1.06 -7.74
N ARG A 110 -6.46 -1.58 -8.94
CA ARG A 110 -5.67 -2.61 -9.63
C ARG A 110 -4.28 -2.11 -10.03
N LEU A 111 -4.18 -0.90 -10.56
CA LEU A 111 -2.89 -0.29 -10.94
C LEU A 111 -1.94 -0.14 -9.75
N LEU A 112 -2.47 0.33 -8.61
CA LEU A 112 -1.68 0.64 -7.43
C LEU A 112 -1.45 -0.57 -6.52
N ASP A 113 -1.99 -1.72 -6.90
CA ASP A 113 -1.99 -2.96 -6.14
C ASP A 113 -2.44 -2.81 -4.67
N VAL A 114 -3.44 -1.97 -4.44
CA VAL A 114 -3.95 -1.69 -3.08
C VAL A 114 -5.23 -2.45 -2.77
N PRO A 115 -5.45 -2.80 -1.49
CA PRO A 115 -6.72 -3.34 -1.05
C PRO A 115 -7.83 -2.31 -1.23
N PHE A 116 -8.89 -2.71 -1.91
CA PHE A 116 -10.00 -1.83 -2.28
C PHE A 116 -11.33 -2.42 -1.84
N THR A 117 -12.20 -1.59 -1.26
CA THR A 117 -13.54 -1.95 -0.80
C THR A 117 -14.56 -0.97 -1.34
N MET A 118 -15.62 -1.49 -1.94
CA MET A 118 -16.80 -0.72 -2.28
C MET A 118 -17.82 -0.85 -1.15
N ALA A 119 -18.48 0.25 -0.83
CA ALA A 119 -19.54 0.30 0.17
C ALA A 119 -20.63 1.24 -0.33
N ASP A 120 -21.89 0.86 -0.10
CA ASP A 120 -23.05 1.66 -0.48
C ASP A 120 -23.52 2.50 0.70
N ALA A 121 -23.64 3.81 0.48
CA ALA A 121 -24.07 4.72 1.55
C ALA A 121 -25.53 4.51 1.97
N THR A 122 -26.37 3.89 1.12
CA THR A 122 -27.78 3.63 1.41
C THR A 122 -28.01 2.55 2.45
N THR A 123 -27.03 1.67 2.67
CA THR A 123 -27.11 0.59 3.67
C THR A 123 -26.55 1.01 5.04
N LEU A 124 -25.93 2.18 5.11
CA LEU A 124 -25.40 2.73 6.35
C LEU A 124 -26.53 3.37 7.14
N THR A 125 -26.73 2.90 8.35
CA THR A 125 -27.73 3.43 9.29
C THR A 125 -27.03 4.07 10.49
N GLU A 126 -27.75 4.92 11.21
CA GLU A 126 -27.26 5.47 12.48
C GLU A 126 -26.94 4.34 13.48
N ALA A 127 -25.97 4.59 14.36
CA ALA A 127 -25.55 3.64 15.38
C ALA A 127 -26.75 3.20 16.25
N GLY A 128 -26.98 1.88 16.32
CA GLY A 128 -28.10 1.31 17.07
C GLY A 128 -29.38 1.07 16.26
N TYR A 129 -29.38 1.34 14.96
CA TYR A 129 -30.43 0.90 14.03
C TYR A 129 -30.02 -0.35 13.24
N VAL A 130 -31.00 -1.08 12.69
CA VAL A 130 -30.76 -2.30 11.91
C VAL A 130 -30.12 -1.92 10.56
N GLY A 131 -28.80 -2.10 10.41
CA GLY A 131 -28.05 -1.80 9.18
C GLY A 131 -26.54 -2.07 9.31
N GLU A 132 -25.77 -1.76 8.26
CA GLU A 132 -24.30 -1.87 8.31
C GLU A 132 -23.68 -0.65 9.02
N ASP A 133 -22.77 -0.89 9.96
CA ASP A 133 -21.96 0.15 10.62
C ASP A 133 -20.80 0.62 9.70
N VAL A 134 -20.38 1.87 9.85
CA VAL A 134 -19.18 2.42 9.23
C VAL A 134 -17.93 1.62 9.61
N GLU A 135 -17.88 1.08 10.84
CA GLU A 135 -16.78 0.23 11.29
C GLU A 135 -16.64 -1.04 10.44
N ASN A 136 -17.76 -1.61 9.97
CA ASN A 136 -17.74 -2.80 9.12
C ASN A 136 -17.04 -2.55 7.78
N ILE A 137 -17.11 -1.33 7.23
CA ILE A 137 -16.37 -0.97 6.00
C ILE A 137 -14.87 -1.05 6.25
N ILE A 138 -14.40 -0.52 7.37
CA ILE A 138 -12.98 -0.54 7.74
C ILE A 138 -12.52 -1.98 8.01
N GLN A 139 -13.33 -2.77 8.72
CA GLN A 139 -13.02 -4.19 8.97
C GLN A 139 -12.92 -4.98 7.66
N LYS A 140 -13.84 -4.77 6.71
CA LYS A 140 -13.77 -5.36 5.35
C LYS A 140 -12.47 -4.95 4.63
N ALA A 141 -12.05 -3.68 4.74
CA ALA A 141 -10.83 -3.20 4.11
C ALA A 141 -9.56 -3.84 4.73
N VAL A 142 -9.49 -3.91 6.06
CA VAL A 142 -8.37 -4.53 6.78
C VAL A 142 -8.28 -6.03 6.51
N ALA A 143 -9.43 -6.72 6.43
CA ALA A 143 -9.48 -8.14 6.07
C ALA A 143 -8.86 -8.38 4.68
N LYS A 144 -9.16 -7.53 3.69
CA LYS A 144 -8.54 -7.63 2.35
C LYS A 144 -7.04 -7.41 2.36
N VAL A 145 -6.52 -6.51 3.20
CA VAL A 145 -5.07 -6.32 3.38
C VAL A 145 -4.40 -7.61 3.86
N ARG A 146 -5.01 -8.29 4.85
CA ARG A 146 -4.47 -9.53 5.43
C ARG A 146 -4.41 -10.66 4.41
N LEU A 147 -5.46 -10.85 3.61
CA LEU A 147 -5.52 -11.88 2.57
C LEU A 147 -4.42 -11.71 1.52
N ARG A 148 -4.18 -10.48 1.06
CA ARG A 148 -3.10 -10.21 0.10
C ARG A 148 -1.70 -10.49 0.66
N ARG A 149 -1.47 -10.25 1.97
CA ARG A 149 -0.19 -10.59 2.61
C ARG A 149 0.03 -12.10 2.67
N THR A 150 -1.00 -12.86 2.97
CA THR A 150 -0.91 -14.34 2.98
C THR A 150 -0.69 -14.90 1.58
N GLU A 151 -1.33 -14.35 0.54
CA GLU A 151 -1.11 -14.76 -0.85
C GLU A 151 0.30 -14.42 -1.36
N SER A 152 0.80 -13.23 -1.03
CA SER A 152 2.16 -12.81 -1.43
C SER A 152 3.22 -13.67 -0.74
N ALA A 153 3.08 -13.90 0.57
CA ALA A 153 3.97 -14.79 1.32
C ALA A 153 3.92 -16.24 0.82
N ALA A 154 2.75 -16.72 0.39
CA ALA A 154 2.61 -18.06 -0.19
C ALA A 154 3.28 -18.17 -1.57
N ARG A 155 3.23 -17.11 -2.41
CA ARG A 155 3.93 -17.08 -3.70
C ARG A 155 5.45 -17.04 -3.54
N ASP A 156 5.95 -16.28 -2.57
CA ASP A 156 7.38 -16.21 -2.29
C ASP A 156 7.93 -17.55 -1.78
N CYS A 157 7.11 -18.33 -1.06
CA CYS A 157 7.47 -19.66 -0.58
C CYS A 157 7.44 -20.74 -1.68
N LEU A 158 6.69 -20.54 -2.76
CA LEU A 158 6.60 -21.48 -3.90
C LEU A 158 7.74 -21.31 -4.92
N HIS A 159 8.50 -20.21 -4.83
CA HIS A 159 9.64 -19.89 -5.71
C HIS A 159 11.02 -20.10 -5.06
N ARG A 160 11.07 -20.69 -3.85
CA ARG A 160 12.28 -21.29 -3.26
C ARG A 160 12.17 -22.81 -3.30
#